data_AF-A0A6D2IZ70-F1
#
_entry.id   AF-A0A6D2IZ70-F1
#
_cell.length_a   1.000
_cell.length_b   1.000
_cell.length_c   1.000
_cell.angle_alpha   90.00
_cell.angle_beta   90.00
_cell.angle_gamma   90.00
#
_symmetry.space_group_name_H-M   'P 1'
#
loop_
_entity.id
_entity.type
_entity.pdbx_description
1 polymer ?
#
loop_
_entity_poly.entity_id
_entity_poly.type
_entity_poly.pdbx_seq_one_letter_code
_entity_poly.pdbx_strand_id
1 'polypeptide(L)'
;MSRHHHQAVDNLINVFARASHDLNDVHFKLDKEFQQIYPDNANPMKLIQRIKKLQEDVTLLKDQCLELLSAKQDLIDKAQTTLVGNYNLIQKMNASLGETTNGDADDALTDFNQIIDEWTMQVRSRTVEETEEADKEDINKLLFSSIVHSN
;
A
#
# COMPACT_ATOMS: atom_id res chain seq x y z
N MET A 1 53.87 37.68 -39.18
CA MET A 1 53.31 37.35 -37.86
C MET A 1 52.15 36.34 -37.86
N SER A 2 51.61 35.91 -39.02
CA SER A 2 50.43 35.02 -39.08
C SER A 2 50.69 33.54 -38.73
N ARG A 3 51.91 33.00 -38.98
CA ARG A 3 52.25 31.58 -38.71
C ARG A 3 52.26 31.18 -37.23
N HIS A 4 52.69 32.08 -36.34
CA HIS A 4 52.73 31.81 -34.89
C HIS A 4 51.33 31.75 -34.26
N HIS A 5 50.38 32.49 -34.82
CA HIS A 5 48.99 32.45 -34.36
C HIS A 5 48.35 31.09 -34.65
N HIS A 6 48.59 30.52 -35.84
CA HIS A 6 48.09 29.21 -36.20
C HIS A 6 48.68 28.10 -35.31
N GLN A 7 49.99 28.15 -35.05
CA GLN A 7 50.66 27.19 -34.16
C GLN A 7 50.15 27.26 -32.71
N ALA A 8 49.83 28.44 -32.19
CA ALA A 8 49.25 28.60 -30.86
C ALA A 8 47.84 28.00 -30.77
N VAL A 9 47.04 28.16 -31.83
CA VAL A 9 45.70 27.55 -31.93
C VAL A 9 45.80 26.03 -32.06
N ASP A 10 46.72 25.51 -32.87
CA ASP A 10 46.94 24.07 -33.03
C ASP A 10 47.42 23.43 -31.72
N ASN A 11 48.29 24.11 -30.98
CA ASN A 11 48.71 23.69 -29.64
C ASN A 11 47.54 23.66 -28.65
N LEU A 12 46.64 24.65 -28.72
CA LEU A 12 45.45 24.70 -27.87
C LEU A 12 44.49 23.52 -28.17
N ILE A 13 44.28 23.22 -29.46
CA ILE A 13 43.49 22.05 -29.88
C ILE A 13 44.10 20.75 -29.35
N ASN A 14 45.43 20.60 -29.44
CA ASN A 14 46.12 19.44 -28.91
C ASN A 14 46.01 19.31 -27.37
N VAL A 15 46.05 20.43 -26.65
CA VAL A 15 45.85 20.44 -25.19
C VAL A 15 44.43 20.04 -24.84
N PHE A 16 43.41 20.55 -25.55
CA PHE A 16 42.02 20.14 -25.33
C PHE A 16 41.79 18.67 -25.69
N ALA A 17 42.36 18.19 -26.79
CA ALA A 17 42.27 16.79 -27.18
C ALA A 17 42.88 15.87 -26.11
N ARG A 18 44.03 16.26 -25.55
CA ARG A 18 44.66 15.54 -24.44
C ARG A 18 43.80 15.59 -23.17
N ALA A 19 43.31 16.76 -22.80
CA ALA A 19 42.45 16.91 -21.62
C ALA A 19 41.15 16.10 -21.74
N SER A 20 40.56 16.03 -22.94
CA SER A 20 39.39 15.19 -23.21
C SER A 20 39.72 13.70 -23.12
N HIS A 21 40.89 13.28 -23.59
CA HIS A 21 41.35 11.90 -23.44
C HIS A 21 41.58 11.56 -21.96
N ASP A 22 42.32 12.40 -21.23
CA ASP A 22 42.58 12.22 -19.80
C ASP A 22 41.27 12.16 -19.00
N LEU A 23 40.28 12.99 -19.33
CA LEU A 23 38.97 12.98 -18.68
C LEU A 23 38.20 11.67 -18.96
N ASN A 24 38.25 11.17 -20.20
CA ASN A 24 37.62 9.89 -20.55
C ASN A 24 38.29 8.71 -19.82
N ASP A 25 39.61 8.74 -19.68
CA ASP A 25 40.36 7.71 -18.96
C ASP A 25 39.99 7.71 -17.47
N VAL A 26 39.89 8.90 -16.85
CA VAL A 26 39.41 9.07 -15.48
C VAL A 26 37.98 8.54 -15.34
N HIS A 27 37.09 8.91 -16.27
CA HIS A 27 35.70 8.44 -16.26
C HIS A 27 35.62 6.91 -16.32
N PHE A 28 36.33 6.28 -17.27
CA PHE A 28 36.34 4.82 -17.41
C PHE A 28 36.87 4.12 -16.16
N LYS A 29 37.92 4.66 -15.53
CA LYS A 29 38.49 4.08 -14.33
C LYS A 29 37.54 4.21 -13.13
N LEU A 30 36.91 5.37 -12.97
CA LEU A 30 35.89 5.58 -11.93
C LEU A 30 34.70 4.64 -12.11
N ASP A 31 34.20 4.48 -13.34
CA ASP A 31 33.07 3.59 -13.60
C ASP A 31 33.41 2.12 -13.30
N LYS A 32 34.63 1.69 -13.65
CA LYS A 32 35.13 0.35 -13.31
C LYS A 32 35.28 0.14 -11.81
N GLU A 33 35.87 1.09 -11.09
CA GLU A 33 36.00 1.03 -9.63
C GLU A 33 34.63 1.05 -8.95
N PHE A 34 33.70 1.85 -9.46
CA PHE A 34 32.34 1.92 -8.96
C PHE A 34 31.60 0.58 -9.11
N GLN A 35 31.69 -0.06 -10.27
CA GLN A 35 31.09 -1.38 -10.50
C GLN A 35 31.75 -2.49 -9.67
N GLN A 36 33.04 -2.36 -9.36
CA GLN A 36 33.75 -3.30 -8.50
C GLN A 36 33.37 -3.17 -7.03
N ILE A 37 33.20 -1.93 -6.54
CA ILE A 37 32.80 -1.64 -5.16
C ILE A 37 31.32 -1.96 -4.94
N TYR A 38 30.48 -1.62 -5.92
CA TYR A 38 29.03 -1.78 -5.83
C TYR A 38 28.54 -2.82 -6.84
N PRO A 39 28.37 -4.08 -6.42
CA PRO A 39 27.69 -5.07 -7.24
C PRO A 39 26.25 -4.65 -7.55
N ASP A 40 25.65 -5.26 -8.57
CA ASP A 40 24.35 -4.87 -9.12
C ASP A 40 23.19 -4.81 -8.12
N ASN A 41 23.25 -5.61 -7.05
CA ASN A 41 22.26 -5.62 -5.97
C ASN A 41 22.48 -4.49 -4.94
N ALA A 42 23.67 -3.91 -4.86
CA ALA A 42 24.06 -2.85 -3.93
C ALA A 42 24.38 -1.52 -4.63
N ASN A 43 24.22 -1.44 -5.95
CA ASN A 43 24.43 -0.22 -6.72
C ASN A 43 23.42 0.86 -6.27
N PRO A 44 23.90 2.01 -5.74
CA PRO A 44 23.02 3.03 -5.17
C PRO A 44 22.05 3.62 -6.19
N MET A 45 22.42 3.74 -7.46
CA MET A 45 21.50 4.22 -8.51
C MET A 45 20.36 3.23 -8.75
N LYS A 46 20.68 1.93 -8.83
CA LYS A 46 19.67 0.86 -8.98
C LYS A 46 18.80 0.75 -7.73
N LEU A 47 19.36 0.94 -6.54
CA LEU A 47 18.61 0.95 -5.28
C LEU A 47 17.59 2.09 -5.25
N ILE A 48 17.98 3.31 -5.62
CA ILE A 48 17.06 4.45 -5.70
C ILE A 48 15.92 4.16 -6.68
N GLN A 49 16.20 3.58 -7.85
CA GLN A 49 15.16 3.19 -8.80
C GLN A 49 14.20 2.16 -8.22
N ARG A 50 14.70 1.13 -7.53
CA ARG A 50 13.86 0.11 -6.87
C ARG A 50 13.03 0.72 -5.74
N ILE A 51 13.60 1.63 -4.95
CA ILE A 51 12.89 2.32 -3.87
C ILE A 51 11.74 3.17 -4.45
N LYS A 52 12.00 3.93 -5.52
CA LYS A 52 10.94 4.71 -6.20
C LYS A 52 9.81 3.82 -6.70
N LYS A 53 10.16 2.71 -7.36
CA LYS A 53 9.17 1.74 -7.81
C LYS A 53 8.37 1.15 -6.64
N LEU A 54 9.03 0.77 -5.55
CA LEU A 54 8.35 0.26 -4.36
C LEU A 54 7.41 1.30 -3.74
N GLN A 55 7.79 2.58 -3.73
CA GLN A 55 6.90 3.65 -3.25
C GLN A 55 5.64 3.76 -4.12
N GLU A 56 5.80 3.73 -5.44
CA GLU A 56 4.68 3.71 -6.39
C GLU A 56 3.79 2.47 -6.16
N ASP A 57 4.38 1.27 -6.14
CA ASP A 57 3.66 0.00 -5.97
C ASP A 57 2.92 -0.05 -4.62
N VAL A 58 3.51 0.44 -3.53
CA VAL A 58 2.87 0.49 -2.19
C VAL A 58 1.68 1.46 -2.18
N THR A 59 1.80 2.62 -2.82
CA THR A 59 0.68 3.56 -2.92
C THR A 59 -0.48 3.00 -3.73
N LEU A 60 -0.17 2.38 -4.88
CA LEU A 60 -1.17 1.69 -5.70
C LEU A 60 -1.87 0.56 -4.93
N LEU A 61 -1.09 -0.28 -4.22
CA LEU A 61 -1.65 -1.39 -3.44
C LEU A 61 -2.56 -0.87 -2.31
N LYS A 62 -2.18 0.23 -1.65
CA LYS A 62 -3.02 0.87 -0.63
C LYS A 62 -4.36 1.29 -1.21
N ASP A 63 -4.36 1.95 -2.37
CA ASP A 63 -5.59 2.43 -3.01
C ASP A 63 -6.50 1.25 -3.41
N GLN A 64 -5.92 0.17 -3.95
CA GLN A 64 -6.66 -1.07 -4.26
C GLN A 64 -7.25 -1.72 -3.01
N CYS A 65 -6.53 -1.74 -1.89
CA CYS A 65 -7.04 -2.27 -0.62
C CYS A 65 -8.22 -1.44 -0.09
N LEU A 66 -8.16 -0.10 -0.22
CA LEU A 66 -9.26 0.78 0.19
C LEU A 66 -10.50 0.58 -0.67
N GLU A 67 -10.33 0.45 -1.99
CA GLU A 67 -11.42 0.16 -2.91
C GLU A 67 -12.08 -1.20 -2.59
N LEU A 68 -11.26 -2.24 -2.36
CA LEU A 68 -11.74 -3.55 -1.96
C LEU A 68 -12.51 -3.50 -0.63
N LEU A 69 -12.03 -2.74 0.34
CA LEU A 69 -12.69 -2.57 1.64
C LEU A 69 -14.05 -1.87 1.47
N SER A 70 -14.14 -0.85 0.62
CA SER A 70 -15.41 -0.20 0.28
C SER A 70 -16.38 -1.19 -0.38
N ALA A 71 -15.92 -1.94 -1.38
CA ALA A 71 -16.75 -2.93 -2.06
C ALA A 71 -17.25 -4.05 -1.12
N LYS A 72 -16.41 -4.47 -0.16
CA LYS A 72 -16.80 -5.42 0.88
C LYS A 72 -17.88 -4.84 1.79
N GLN A 73 -17.75 -3.58 2.22
CA GLN A 73 -18.74 -2.94 3.08
C GLN A 73 -20.09 -2.81 2.36
N ASP A 74 -20.09 -2.38 1.10
CA ASP A 74 -21.31 -2.30 0.28
C ASP A 74 -22.03 -3.66 0.16
N LEU A 75 -21.26 -4.75 0.05
CA LEU A 75 -21.81 -6.10 -0.01
C LEU A 75 -22.44 -6.52 1.32
N ILE A 76 -21.79 -6.21 2.45
CA ILE A 76 -22.32 -6.46 3.79
C ILE A 76 -23.64 -5.70 3.98
N ASP A 77 -23.67 -4.42 3.63
CA ASP A 77 -24.85 -3.57 3.80
C ASP A 77 -26.02 -4.07 2.95
N LYS A 78 -25.75 -4.51 1.70
CA LYS A 78 -26.75 -5.15 0.83
C LYS A 78 -27.26 -6.47 1.40
N ALA A 79 -26.38 -7.31 1.93
CA ALA A 79 -26.77 -8.58 2.54
C ALA A 79 -27.63 -8.37 3.79
N GLN A 80 -27.25 -7.44 4.66
CA GLN A 80 -28.01 -7.07 5.85
C GLN A 80 -29.39 -6.53 5.49
N THR A 81 -29.46 -5.58 4.55
CA THR A 81 -30.73 -5.01 4.09
C THR A 81 -31.65 -6.08 3.51
N THR A 82 -31.09 -7.02 2.73
CA THR A 82 -31.86 -8.14 2.15
C THR A 82 -32.34 -9.11 3.22
N LEU A 83 -31.50 -9.46 4.19
CA LEU A 83 -31.83 -10.40 5.26
C LEU A 83 -32.93 -9.84 6.18
N VAL A 84 -32.79 -8.58 6.61
CA VAL A 84 -33.80 -7.88 7.40
C VAL A 84 -35.10 -7.74 6.61
N GLY A 85 -35.03 -7.43 5.32
CA GLY A 85 -36.20 -7.39 4.43
C GLY A 85 -36.94 -8.73 4.36
N ASN A 86 -36.21 -9.83 4.17
CA ASN A 86 -36.76 -11.18 4.12
C ASN A 86 -37.34 -11.62 5.47
N TYR A 87 -36.65 -11.34 6.57
CA TYR A 87 -37.13 -11.62 7.92
C TYR A 87 -38.46 -10.93 8.19
N ASN A 88 -38.56 -9.63 7.90
CA ASN A 88 -39.79 -8.85 8.05
C ASN A 88 -40.95 -9.41 7.19
N LEU A 89 -40.66 -9.91 5.99
CA LEU A 89 -41.67 -10.53 5.13
C LEU A 89 -42.20 -11.83 5.73
N ILE A 90 -41.30 -12.71 6.19
CA ILE A 90 -41.65 -13.98 6.83
C ILE A 90 -42.45 -13.72 8.11
N GLN A 91 -42.04 -12.76 8.94
CA GLN A 91 -42.74 -12.40 10.16
C GLN A 91 -44.18 -11.94 9.88
N LYS A 92 -44.38 -11.11 8.85
CA LYS A 92 -45.72 -10.68 8.41
C LYS A 92 -46.56 -11.86 7.92
N MET A 93 -45.97 -12.79 7.17
CA MET A 93 -46.65 -13.99 6.70
C MET A 93 -47.10 -14.88 7.87
N ASN A 94 -46.22 -15.12 8.86
CA ASN A 94 -46.55 -15.91 10.05
C ASN A 94 -47.65 -15.26 10.88
N ALA A 95 -47.57 -13.94 11.09
CA ALA A 95 -48.61 -13.18 11.77
C ALA A 95 -49.97 -13.28 11.05
N SER A 96 -49.98 -13.30 9.71
CA SER A 96 -51.20 -13.46 8.91
C SER A 96 -51.80 -14.87 8.95
N LEU A 97 -50.97 -15.90 9.20
CA LEU A 97 -51.41 -17.29 9.36
C LEU A 97 -51.92 -17.61 10.78
N GLY A 98 -51.82 -16.68 11.73
CA GLY A 98 -52.21 -16.89 13.13
C GLY A 98 -51.26 -17.78 13.92
N GLU A 99 -50.09 -18.09 13.38
CA GLU A 99 -49.08 -18.92 14.01
C GLU A 99 -48.13 -17.99 14.79
N THR A 100 -48.32 -17.92 16.11
CA THR A 100 -47.36 -17.23 16.99
C THR A 100 -46.06 -18.01 16.94
N THR A 101 -45.01 -17.43 16.37
CA THR A 101 -43.66 -17.99 16.43
C THR A 101 -43.19 -17.94 17.87
N ASN A 102 -43.57 -18.97 18.62
CA ASN A 102 -43.28 -19.15 20.04
C ASN A 102 -41.77 -19.25 20.24
N GLY A 103 -41.18 -18.32 21.01
CA GLY A 103 -39.90 -18.45 21.76
C GLY A 103 -38.60 -18.67 20.97
N ASP A 104 -38.57 -19.63 20.07
CA ASP A 104 -37.37 -20.20 19.43
C ASP A 104 -36.71 -19.27 18.41
N ALA A 105 -37.49 -18.35 17.81
CA ALA A 105 -36.98 -17.39 16.82
C ALA A 105 -36.24 -16.19 17.45
N ASP A 106 -36.55 -15.86 18.71
CA ASP A 106 -35.87 -14.81 19.47
C ASP A 106 -34.51 -15.33 19.97
N ASP A 107 -34.47 -16.61 20.40
CA ASP A 107 -33.23 -17.32 20.71
C ASP A 107 -32.31 -17.43 19.48
N ALA A 108 -32.83 -17.78 18.30
CA ALA A 108 -32.02 -17.87 17.08
C ALA A 108 -31.44 -16.51 16.61
N LEU A 109 -32.17 -15.41 16.81
CA LEU A 109 -31.67 -14.06 16.52
C LEU A 109 -30.58 -13.65 17.53
N THR A 110 -30.75 -14.03 18.79
CA THR A 110 -29.79 -13.80 19.87
C THR A 110 -28.50 -14.58 19.62
N ASP A 111 -28.60 -15.84 19.21
CA ASP A 111 -27.46 -16.68 18.81
C ASP A 111 -26.72 -16.08 17.61
N PHE A 112 -27.43 -15.58 16.59
CA PHE A 112 -26.81 -14.94 15.44
C PHE A 112 -26.05 -13.67 15.82
N ASN A 113 -26.64 -12.81 16.65
CA ASN A 113 -25.96 -11.60 17.15
C ASN A 113 -24.74 -11.94 17.99
N GLN A 114 -24.82 -12.97 18.85
CA GLN A 114 -23.67 -13.45 19.62
C GLN A 114 -22.53 -13.93 18.72
N ILE A 115 -22.84 -14.67 17.64
CA ILE A 115 -21.84 -15.10 16.65
C ILE A 115 -21.21 -13.87 15.97
N ILE A 116 -22.00 -12.87 15.57
CA ILE A 116 -21.48 -11.63 14.98
C ILE A 116 -20.54 -10.90 15.94
N ASP A 117 -20.90 -10.80 17.21
CA ASP A 117 -20.09 -10.14 18.25
C ASP A 117 -18.80 -10.93 18.54
N GLU A 118 -18.87 -12.26 18.58
CA GLU A 118 -17.70 -13.13 18.76
C GLU A 118 -16.72 -12.99 17.59
N TRP A 119 -17.21 -13.00 16.35
CA TRP A 119 -16.39 -12.77 15.16
C TRP A 119 -15.79 -11.36 15.15
N THR A 120 -16.55 -10.35 15.57
CA THR A 120 -16.06 -8.97 15.68
C THR A 120 -14.94 -8.84 16.72
N MET A 121 -15.07 -9.55 17.86
CA MET A 121 -14.02 -9.63 18.88
C MET A 121 -12.79 -10.36 18.39
N GLN A 122 -12.91 -11.50 17.69
CA GLN A 122 -11.76 -12.24 17.15
C GLN A 122 -11.00 -11.42 16.09
N VAL A 123 -11.71 -10.69 15.23
CA VAL A 123 -11.06 -9.79 14.25
C VAL A 123 -10.30 -8.68 14.97
N ARG A 124 -10.86 -8.09 16.03
CA ARG A 124 -10.18 -7.08 16.84
C ARG A 124 -8.99 -7.65 17.61
N SER A 125 -9.11 -8.81 18.23
CA SER A 125 -8.03 -9.42 19.02
C SER A 125 -6.85 -9.82 18.16
N ARG A 126 -7.10 -10.31 16.94
CA ARG A 126 -6.05 -10.64 15.97
C ARG A 126 -5.31 -9.39 15.48
N THR A 127 -6.01 -8.27 15.41
CA THR A 127 -5.39 -6.96 15.15
C THR A 127 -4.49 -6.53 16.33
N VAL A 128 -4.88 -6.84 17.58
CA VAL A 128 -4.15 -6.47 18.81
C VAL A 128 -2.94 -7.36 19.09
N GLU A 129 -3.00 -8.67 18.82
CA GLU A 129 -1.85 -9.58 18.99
C GLU A 129 -0.68 -9.25 18.05
N GLU A 130 -0.97 -8.76 16.84
CA GLU A 130 0.06 -8.29 15.90
C GLU A 130 0.65 -6.91 16.30
N THR A 131 0.03 -6.20 17.26
CA THR A 131 0.45 -4.84 17.66
C THR A 131 1.61 -4.84 18.66
N GLU A 132 1.88 -5.94 19.38
CA GLU A 132 2.96 -5.95 20.41
C GLU A 132 4.38 -6.03 19.82
N GLU A 133 4.55 -6.44 18.56
CA GLU A 133 5.87 -6.43 17.87
C GLU A 133 6.09 -5.23 16.94
N ALA A 134 5.04 -4.46 16.62
CA ALA A 134 5.09 -3.38 15.63
C ALA A 134 4.95 -2.00 16.28
N ASP A 135 5.84 -1.69 17.22
CA ASP A 135 5.95 -0.41 17.93
C ASP A 135 6.55 0.72 17.03
N LYS A 136 6.10 0.79 15.78
CA LYS A 136 6.30 1.90 14.85
C LYS A 136 4.99 2.21 14.15
N GLU A 137 4.23 3.06 14.81
CA GLU A 137 3.26 3.96 14.18
C GLU A 137 2.31 3.23 13.21
N ASP A 138 1.46 2.40 13.80
CA ASP A 138 0.42 1.66 13.11
C ASP A 138 -0.53 2.60 12.35
N ILE A 139 -0.28 2.71 11.05
CA ILE A 139 -0.99 3.57 10.09
C ILE A 139 -2.49 3.24 10.11
N ASN A 140 -2.86 1.98 10.37
CA ASN A 140 -4.25 1.59 10.50
C ASN A 140 -4.89 2.25 11.73
N LYS A 141 -4.18 2.28 12.87
CA LYS A 141 -4.65 2.97 14.07
C LYS A 141 -4.85 4.46 13.82
N LEU A 142 -3.97 5.13 13.08
CA LEU A 142 -4.13 6.54 12.69
C LEU A 142 -5.35 6.78 11.77
N LEU A 143 -5.58 5.89 10.80
CA LEU A 143 -6.70 5.97 9.86
C LEU A 143 -8.04 5.76 10.55
N PHE A 144 -8.13 4.81 11.47
CA PHE A 144 -9.39 4.51 12.18
C PHE A 144 -9.65 5.45 13.36
N SER A 145 -8.62 6.04 13.98
CA SER A 145 -8.81 7.04 15.05
C SER A 145 -9.35 8.38 14.53
N SER A 146 -9.00 8.76 13.30
CA SER A 146 -9.46 10.03 12.70
C SER A 146 -10.91 10.00 12.23
N ILE A 147 -11.45 8.82 11.94
CA ILE A 147 -12.84 8.67 11.45
C ILE A 147 -13.86 8.79 12.60
N VAL A 148 -13.48 8.45 13.84
CA VAL A 148 -14.41 8.42 14.99
C VAL A 148 -14.55 9.78 15.70
N HIS A 149 -13.73 10.79 15.36
CA HIS A 149 -13.75 12.12 16.02
C HIS A 149 -14.38 13.25 15.19
N SER A 150 -14.87 13.00 13.98
CA SER A 150 -15.74 13.97 13.28
C SER A 150 -17.20 13.57 13.51
N ASN A 151 -17.87 14.36 14.36
CA ASN A 151 -19.33 14.44 14.45
C ASN A 151 -19.95 14.74 13.09
#